data_AF-A0A235EKU4-F1
#
_entry.id   AF-A0A235EKU4-F1
#
_cell.length_a   1.000
_cell.length_b   1.000
_cell.length_c   1.000
_cell.angle_alpha   90.00
_cell.angle_beta   90.00
_cell.angle_gamma   90.00
#
_symmetry.space_group_name_H-M   'P 1'
#
loop_
_entity.id
_entity.type
_entity.pdbx_description
1 polymer ?
#
loop_
_entity_poly.entity_id
_entity_poly.type
_entity_poly.pdbx_seq_one_letter_code
_entity_poly.pdbx_strand_id
1 'polypeptide(L)' 'MPLDQLLARLAQFEKLSRVVVADDRVYDRDMPSVEMSFKLAFPRAQFQWDSDGVIAGKHGR' A
#
# COMPACT_ATOMS: atom_id res chain seq x y z
N MET A 1 7.46 4.96 8.18
CA MET A 1 8.20 3.68 8.07
C MET A 1 8.62 3.54 6.62
N PRO A 2 9.88 3.17 6.32
CA PRO A 2 10.31 2.86 4.94
C PRO A 2 9.53 1.68 4.35
N LEU A 3 9.32 1.67 3.04
CA LEU A 3 8.51 0.65 2.34
C LEU A 3 9.03 -0.77 2.60
N ASP A 4 10.33 -1.00 2.52
CA ASP A 4 10.92 -2.34 2.69
C ASP A 4 10.66 -2.93 4.08
N GLN A 5 10.70 -2.09 5.13
CA GLN A 5 10.39 -2.53 6.49
C GLN A 5 8.91 -2.86 6.66
N LEU A 6 8.03 -2.10 6.00
CA LEU A 6 6.60 -2.39 5.99
C LEU A 6 6.31 -3.73 5.30
N LEU A 7 6.91 -3.96 4.14
CA LEU A 7 6.76 -5.22 3.39
C LEU A 7 7.28 -6.42 4.20
N ALA A 8 8.46 -6.29 4.83
CA ALA A 8 9.01 -7.35 5.68
C ALA A 8 8.10 -7.69 6.87
N ARG A 9 7.46 -6.67 7.47
CA ARG A 9 6.48 -6.88 8.54
C ARG A 9 5.22 -7.57 8.05
N LEU A 10 4.70 -7.18 6.89
CA LEU A 10 3.50 -7.78 6.30
C LEU A 10 3.74 -9.23 5.83
N ALA A 11 4.97 -9.58 5.46
CA ALA A 11 5.35 -10.94 5.09
C ALA A 11 5.18 -11.98 6.21
N GLN A 12 5.01 -11.54 7.46
CA GLN A 12 4.71 -12.42 8.59
C GLN A 12 3.29 -13.02 8.52
N PHE A 13 2.40 -12.45 7.70
CA PHE A 13 1.03 -12.94 7.54
C PHE A 13 0.94 -13.95 6.38
N GLU A 14 1.05 -15.23 6.68
CA GLU A 14 1.09 -16.33 5.68
C GLU A 14 -0.14 -16.41 4.76
N LYS A 15 -1.29 -15.89 5.21
CA LYS A 15 -2.57 -15.94 4.49
C LYS A 15 -3.04 -14.55 4.04
N LEU A 16 -2.11 -13.64 3.81
CA LEU A 16 -2.43 -12.31 3.30
C LEU A 16 -3.13 -12.41 1.93
N SER A 17 -4.43 -12.08 1.90
CA SER A 17 -5.28 -12.20 0.71
C SER A 17 -5.62 -10.85 0.08
N ARG A 18 -5.51 -9.75 0.84
CA ARG A 18 -5.81 -8.40 0.39
C ARG A 18 -4.94 -7.37 1.09
N VAL A 19 -4.46 -6.40 0.31
CA VAL A 19 -3.74 -5.20 0.75
C VAL A 19 -4.50 -3.99 0.24
N VAL A 20 -4.96 -3.15 1.17
CA VAL A 20 -5.60 -1.88 0.86
C VAL A 20 -4.66 -0.76 1.30
N VAL A 21 -4.30 0.13 0.38
CA VAL A 21 -3.37 1.23 0.66
C VAL A 21 -4.08 2.56 0.42
N ALA A 22 -4.08 3.41 1.44
CA ALA A 22 -4.53 4.79 1.32
C ALA A 22 -3.52 5.61 0.51
N ASP A 23 -3.96 6.30 -0.53
CA ASP A 23 -3.10 7.11 -1.40
C ASP A 23 -2.84 8.52 -0.83
N ASP A 24 -3.43 8.85 0.32
CA ASP A 24 -3.40 10.16 0.98
C ASP A 24 -2.00 10.78 1.16
N ARG A 25 -0.94 9.96 1.17
CA ARG A 25 0.46 10.41 1.31
C ARG A 25 1.37 9.89 0.20
N VAL A 26 0.79 9.39 -0.88
CA VAL A 26 1.52 8.89 -2.05
C VAL A 26 1.26 9.86 -3.19
N TYR A 27 2.31 10.39 -3.80
CA TYR A 27 2.14 11.21 -4.99
C TYR A 27 1.72 10.34 -6.18
N ASP A 28 0.89 10.88 -7.08
CA ASP A 28 0.36 10.15 -8.24
C ASP A 28 1.43 9.49 -9.10
N ARG A 29 2.56 10.19 -9.28
CA ARG A 29 3.72 9.69 -10.03
C ARG A 29 4.36 8.45 -9.38
N ASP A 30 4.24 8.30 -8.07
CA ASP A 30 4.87 7.23 -7.29
C ASP A 30 3.92 6.04 -7.09
N MET A 31 2.60 6.24 -7.29
CA MET A 31 1.58 5.18 -7.16
C MET A 31 1.91 3.91 -7.97
N PRO A 32 2.29 3.98 -9.27
CA PRO A 32 2.62 2.77 -10.03
C PRO A 32 3.78 1.98 -9.42
N SER A 33 4.79 2.67 -8.91
CA SER A 33 5.96 2.02 -8.27
C SER A 33 5.57 1.36 -6.96
N VAL A 34 4.76 2.04 -6.13
CA VAL A 34 4.28 1.49 -4.85
C VAL A 34 3.44 0.25 -5.08
N GLU A 35 2.48 0.30 -6.00
CA GLU A 35 1.63 -0.85 -6.36
C GLU A 35 2.48 -2.03 -6.84
N MET A 36 3.48 -1.77 -7.69
CA MET A 36 4.39 -2.81 -8.17
C MET A 36 5.18 -3.47 -7.03
N SER A 37 5.68 -2.69 -6.05
CA SER A 37 6.38 -3.24 -4.89
C SER A 37 5.48 -4.18 -4.06
N PHE A 38 4.21 -3.83 -3.83
CA PHE A 38 3.29 -4.70 -3.12
C PHE A 38 2.91 -5.95 -3.93
N LYS A 39 2.70 -5.83 -5.24
CA LYS A 39 2.42 -6.99 -6.11
C LYS A 39 3.60 -7.97 -6.18
N LEU A 40 4.83 -7.46 -6.20
CA LEU A 40 6.04 -8.28 -6.18
C LEU A 40 6.23 -8.98 -4.82
N ALA A 41 5.99 -8.27 -3.72
CA ALA A 41 6.11 -8.83 -2.38
C ALA A 41 5.00 -9.85 -2.06
N PHE A 42 3.78 -9.61 -2.55
CA PHE A 42 2.60 -10.41 -2.23
C PHE A 42 1.82 -10.80 -3.50
N PRO A 43 2.37 -11.67 -4.36
CA PRO A 43 1.80 -11.98 -5.67
C PRO A 43 0.43 -12.67 -5.62
N ARG A 44 0.04 -13.21 -4.46
CA ARG A 44 -1.26 -13.85 -4.23
C ARG A 44 -2.30 -12.94 -3.59
N ALA A 45 -1.89 -11.77 -3.10
CA ALA A 45 -2.81 -10.83 -2.46
C ALA A 45 -3.41 -9.89 -3.51
N GLN A 46 -4.70 -9.57 -3.35
CA GLN A 46 -5.33 -8.49 -4.11
C GLN A 46 -4.83 -7.14 -3.60
N PHE A 47 -4.38 -6.28 -4.51
CA PHE A 47 -4.00 -4.91 -4.17
C PHE A 47 -5.13 -3.94 -4.56
N GLN A 48 -5.43 -2.99 -3.69
CA GLN A 48 -6.44 -1.97 -3.92
C GLN A 48 -5.99 -0.63 -3.35
N TRP A 49 -6.17 0.43 -4.13
CA TRP A 49 -6.08 1.81 -3.64
C TRP A 49 -7.35 2.20 -2.90
N ASP A 50 -7.19 2.91 -1.81
CA ASP A 50 -8.25 3.58 -1.09
C ASP A 50 -7.93 5.08 -1.03
N SER A 51 -8.97 5.89 -1.09
CA SER A 51 -8.86 7.33 -1.28
C SER A 51 -9.62 8.04 -0.16
N ASP A 52 -9.26 7.78 1.10
CA ASP A 52 -9.86 8.43 2.29
C ASP A 52 -9.37 7.85 3.64
N GLY A 53 -8.13 7.39 3.72
CA GLY A 53 -7.65 6.72 4.93
C GLY A 53 -7.29 7.67 6.07
N VAL A 54 -7.07 8.96 5.78
CA VAL A 54 -6.33 9.86 6.69
C VAL A 54 -6.88 11.29 6.67
N ILE A 55 -7.18 11.83 7.86
CA ILE A 55 -7.46 13.26 8.07
C ILE A 55 -6.19 14.07 7.74
N ALA A 56 -6.32 15.13 6.93
CA ALA A 56 -5.27 15.92 6.30
C ALA A 56 -4.41 15.18 5.25
N GLY A 57 -4.98 14.15 4.61
CA GLY A 57 -4.40 13.52 3.41
C GLY A 57 -4.52 14.38 2.15
N LYS A 58 -3.95 13.89 1.04
CA LYS A 58 -4.10 14.44 -0.33
C LYS A 58 -5.55 14.81 -0.67
N HIS A 59 -6.53 14.08 -0.13
CA HIS A 59 -7.96 14.30 -0.38
C HIS A 59 -8.67 15.24 0.61
N GLY A 60 -7.94 15.81 1.58
CA GLY A 60 -8.34 17.01 2.31
C GLY A 60 -9.51 16.87 3.29
N ARG A 61 -9.75 15.66 3.83
CA ARG A 61 -10.72 15.46 4.91
C ARG A 61 -10.16 15.76 6.29
#